data_AF-A0A554J3J5-F1
#
_entry.id   AF-A0A554J3J5-F1
#
_cell.length_a   1.000
_cell.length_b   1.000
_cell.length_c   1.000
_cell.angle_alpha   90.00
_cell.angle_beta   90.00
_cell.angle_gamma   90.00
#
_symmetry.space_group_name_H-M   'P 1'
#
loop_
_entity.id
_entity.type
_entity.pdbx_description
1 polymer ?
#
loop_
_entity_poly.entity_id
_entity_poly.type
_entity_poly.pdbx_seq_one_letter_code
_entity_poly.pdbx_strand_id
1 'polypeptide(L)'
;MAQYISPEQRAKILSAIKDEGMSIPDAAKTFLVAEKTIRRWLRKQTHNTHTSITEVQKLKQENQMLKELIGEMILHQKMKKKSSFLSS
;
A
#
# COMPACT_ATOMS: atom_id res chain seq x y z
N MET A 1 -21.90 -29.60 4.98
CA MET A 1 -22.08 -29.22 3.56
C MET A 1 -21.34 -27.91 3.33
N ALA A 2 -20.56 -27.79 2.25
CA ALA A 2 -19.87 -26.55 1.92
C ALA A 2 -20.87 -25.60 1.24
N GLN A 3 -21.26 -24.52 1.92
CA GLN A 3 -22.11 -23.49 1.34
C GLN A 3 -21.31 -22.70 0.31
N TYR A 4 -21.75 -22.71 -0.94
CA TYR A 4 -21.15 -21.89 -1.99
C TYR A 4 -21.55 -20.43 -1.74
N ILE A 5 -20.55 -19.56 -1.65
CA ILE A 5 -20.75 -18.12 -1.44
C ILE A 5 -20.25 -17.43 -2.69
N SER A 6 -21.13 -16.65 -3.32
CA SER A 6 -20.78 -15.94 -4.54
C SER A 6 -19.69 -14.88 -4.25
N PRO A 7 -18.87 -14.52 -5.25
CA PRO A 7 -17.88 -13.46 -5.11
C PRO A 7 -18.48 -12.13 -4.65
N GLU A 8 -19.69 -11.81 -5.14
CA GLU A 8 -20.43 -10.59 -4.78
C GLU A 8 -20.87 -10.60 -3.30
N GLN A 9 -21.42 -11.72 -2.83
CA GLN A 9 -21.79 -11.88 -1.41
C GLN A 9 -20.56 -11.76 -0.52
N ARG A 10 -19.44 -12.38 -0.92
CA ARG A 10 -18.18 -12.24 -0.19
C ARG A 10 -17.71 -10.78 -0.13
N ALA A 11 -17.81 -10.02 -1.22
CA ALA A 11 -17.43 -8.62 -1.25
C ALA A 11 -18.29 -7.80 -0.28
N LYS A 12 -19.61 -8.03 -0.29
CA LYS A 12 -20.57 -7.38 0.62
C LYS A 12 -20.30 -7.66 2.10
N ILE A 13 -19.93 -8.91 2.43
CA ILE A 13 -19.56 -9.28 3.80
C ILE A 13 -18.29 -8.53 4.23
N LEU A 14 -17.30 -8.43 3.35
CA LEU A 14 -16.04 -7.76 3.65
C LEU A 14 -16.20 -6.24 3.78
N SER A 15 -17.06 -5.61 2.96
CA SER A 15 -17.36 -4.17 3.08
C SER A 15 -18.11 -3.86 4.37
N ALA A 16 -19.11 -4.67 4.76
CA ALA A 16 -19.82 -4.48 6.03
C ALA A 16 -18.87 -4.53 7.25
N ILE A 17 -17.85 -5.39 7.21
CA ILE A 17 -16.87 -5.48 8.30
C ILE A 17 -15.90 -4.29 8.30
N LYS A 18 -15.45 -3.83 7.12
CA LYS A 18 -14.42 -2.79 7.00
C LYS A 18 -14.97 -1.37 7.05
N ASP A 19 -16.06 -1.14 6.33
CA ASP A 19 -16.61 0.20 6.07
C ASP A 19 -17.71 0.55 7.08
N GLU A 20 -18.55 -0.43 7.44
CA GLU A 20 -19.66 -0.25 8.40
C GLU A 20 -19.27 -0.61 9.85
N GLY A 21 -18.06 -1.17 10.06
CA GLY A 21 -17.55 -1.52 11.39
C GLY A 21 -18.22 -2.75 12.03
N MET A 22 -18.89 -3.59 11.23
CA MET A 22 -19.55 -4.80 11.73
C MET A 22 -18.52 -5.79 12.29
N SER A 23 -18.81 -6.36 13.47
CA SER A 23 -17.94 -7.36 14.08
C SER A 23 -17.94 -8.67 13.28
N ILE A 24 -16.80 -9.38 13.24
CA ILE A 24 -16.68 -10.69 12.60
C ILE A 24 -17.75 -11.71 13.08
N PRO A 25 -18.04 -11.85 14.40
CA PRO A 25 -19.08 -12.77 14.85
C PRO A 25 -20.48 -12.36 14.41
N ASP A 26 -20.78 -11.06 14.34
CA ASP A 26 -22.09 -10.58 13.89
C ASP A 26 -22.28 -10.79 12.38
N ALA A 27 -21.24 -10.53 11.59
CA ALA A 27 -21.23 -10.83 10.17
C ALA A 27 -21.36 -12.35 9.91
N ALA A 28 -20.69 -13.18 10.70
CA ALA A 28 -20.80 -14.64 10.60
C ALA A 28 -22.24 -15.13 10.81
N LYS A 29 -22.94 -14.60 11.82
CA LYS A 29 -24.34 -14.91 12.10
C LYS A 29 -25.27 -14.38 11.00
N THR A 30 -25.08 -13.13 10.60
CA THR A 30 -25.95 -12.43 9.63
C THR A 30 -25.91 -13.08 8.26
N PHE A 31 -24.73 -13.47 7.81
CA PHE A 31 -24.53 -14.04 6.47
C PHE A 31 -24.43 -15.57 6.49
N LEU A 32 -24.63 -16.21 7.64
CA LEU A 32 -24.53 -17.66 7.84
C LEU A 32 -23.20 -18.24 7.33
N VAL A 33 -22.10 -17.53 7.63
CA VAL A 33 -20.74 -17.92 7.23
C VAL A 33 -19.92 -18.23 8.46
N ALA A 34 -19.13 -19.30 8.43
CA ALA A 34 -18.20 -19.59 9.52
C ALA A 34 -17.18 -18.45 9.72
N GLU A 35 -16.99 -18.00 10.96
CA GLU A 35 -16.03 -16.94 11.29
C GLU A 35 -14.62 -17.22 10.76
N LYS A 36 -14.18 -18.49 10.82
CA LYS A 36 -12.89 -18.93 10.29
C LYS A 36 -12.74 -18.63 8.79
N THR A 37 -13.82 -18.75 8.04
CA THR A 37 -13.86 -18.44 6.60
C THR A 37 -13.72 -16.94 6.35
N ILE A 38 -14.44 -16.12 7.12
CA ILE A 38 -14.33 -14.64 7.06
C ILE A 38 -12.91 -14.20 7.41
N ARG A 39 -12.32 -14.72 8.49
CA ARG A 39 -10.93 -14.45 8.88
C ARG A 39 -9.94 -14.85 7.79
N ARG A 40 -10.15 -16.00 7.13
CA ARG A 40 -9.31 -16.44 6.00
C ARG A 40 -9.41 -15.48 4.82
N TRP A 41 -10.60 -14.97 4.50
CA TRP A 41 -10.77 -13.99 3.42
C TRP A 41 -10.11 -12.65 3.73
N LEU A 42 -10.22 -12.15 4.95
CA LEU A 42 -9.54 -10.94 5.41
C LEU A 42 -8.02 -11.10 5.31
N ARG A 43 -7.45 -12.22 5.82
CA ARG A 43 -6.01 -12.52 5.69
C ARG A 43 -5.55 -12.65 4.24
N LYS A 44 -6.37 -13.25 3.37
CA LYS A 44 -6.04 -13.35 1.93
C LYS A 44 -6.06 -11.96 1.27
N GLN A 45 -6.95 -11.06 1.72
CA GLN A 45 -6.98 -9.70 1.22
C GLN A 45 -5.77 -8.88 1.69
N THR A 46 -5.29 -9.08 2.92
CA THR A 46 -4.07 -8.42 3.41
C THR A 46 -2.81 -8.91 2.69
N HIS A 47 -2.77 -10.17 2.24
CA HIS A 47 -1.70 -10.65 1.37
C HIS A 47 -1.77 -10.07 -0.06
N ASN A 48 -2.97 -9.68 -0.51
CA ASN A 48 -3.17 -8.99 -1.78
C ASN A 48 -3.05 -7.46 -1.64
N THR A 49 -2.93 -6.93 -0.41
CA THR A 49 -2.45 -5.57 -0.16
C THR A 49 -0.94 -5.56 -0.42
N HIS A 50 -0.59 -5.75 -1.68
CA HIS A 50 0.66 -5.30 -2.25
C HIS A 50 0.66 -3.76 -2.20
N THR A 51 0.85 -3.18 -1.02
CA THR A 51 1.87 -2.16 -0.92
C THR A 51 3.16 -2.97 -0.96
N SER A 52 3.52 -3.44 -2.16
CA SER A 52 4.53 -4.47 -2.30
C SER A 52 5.77 -3.89 -1.67
N ILE A 53 6.34 -4.52 -0.66
CA ILE A 53 7.55 -4.01 0.03
C ILE A 53 8.61 -3.62 -1.01
N THR A 54 8.63 -4.35 -2.13
CA THR A 54 9.39 -4.08 -3.34
C THR A 54 9.07 -2.75 -4.04
N GLU A 55 7.80 -2.37 -4.19
CA GLU A 55 7.39 -1.07 -4.77
C GLU A 55 7.78 0.09 -3.84
N VAL A 56 7.57 -0.07 -2.53
CA VAL A 56 8.01 0.94 -1.55
C VAL A 56 9.53 1.09 -1.55
N GLN A 57 10.27 -0.01 -1.65
CA GLN A 57 11.73 0.02 -1.76
C GLN A 57 12.19 0.66 -3.08
N LYS A 58 11.55 0.34 -4.20
CA LYS A 58 11.83 0.96 -5.51
C LYS A 58 11.58 2.47 -5.46
N LEU A 59 10.45 2.90 -4.93
CA LEU A 59 10.13 4.33 -4.76
C LEU A 59 11.11 5.06 -3.84
N LYS A 60 11.64 4.39 -2.81
CA LYS A 60 12.69 4.95 -1.94
C LYS A 60 14.02 5.11 -2.69
N GLN A 61 14.40 4.12 -3.49
CA GLN A 61 15.62 4.19 -4.32
C GLN A 61 15.51 5.30 -5.38
N GLU A 62 14.38 5.39 -6.08
CA GLU A 62 14.13 6.45 -7.07
C GLU A 62 14.18 7.84 -6.42
N ASN A 63 13.56 8.03 -5.25
CA ASN A 63 13.64 9.28 -4.51
C ASN A 63 15.08 9.64 -4.08
N GLN A 64 15.88 8.64 -3.71
CA GLN A 64 17.26 8.87 -3.31
C GLN A 64 18.12 9.34 -4.49
N MET A 65 18.02 8.66 -5.64
CA MET A 65 18.75 9.05 -6.86
C MET A 65 18.37 10.47 -7.32
N LEU A 66 17.08 10.83 -7.24
CA LEU A 66 16.63 12.18 -7.59
C LEU A 66 17.25 13.25 -6.68
N LYS A 67 17.34 12.99 -5.37
CA LYS A 67 17.96 13.92 -4.42
C LYS A 67 19.45 14.09 -4.67
N GLU A 68 20.14 13.01 -5.01
CA GLU A 68 21.57 13.02 -5.36
C GLU A 68 21.82 13.85 -6.62
N LEU A 69 21.04 13.62 -7.68
CA LEU A 69 21.14 14.40 -8.92
C LEU A 69 20.92 15.89 -8.69
N ILE A 70 19.90 16.25 -7.90
CA ILE A 70 19.65 17.65 -7.52
C ILE A 70 20.84 18.23 -6.74
N GLY A 71 21.41 17.46 -5.81
CA GLY A 71 22.59 17.83 -5.04
C GLY A 71 23.78 18.15 -5.94
N GLU A 72 24.08 17.28 -6.91
CA GLU A 72 25.14 17.48 -7.90
C GLU A 72 24.89 18.73 -8.75
N MET A 73 23.67 18.93 -9.25
CA MET A 73 23.31 20.11 -10.04
C MET A 73 23.51 21.42 -9.25
N ILE A 74 23.13 21.44 -7.97
CA ILE A 74 23.33 22.60 -7.09
C ILE A 74 24.83 22.83 -6.85
N LEU A 75 25.61 21.77 -6.61
CA LEU A 75 27.04 21.86 -6.42
C LEU A 75 27.74 22.45 -7.66
N HIS A 76 27.42 21.93 -8.84
CA HIS A 76 27.94 22.43 -10.11
C HIS A 76 27.60 23.91 -10.33
N GLN A 77 26.37 24.34 -10.01
CA GLN A 77 26.00 25.76 -10.09
C GLN A 77 26.80 26.63 -9.11
N LYS A 78 27.00 26.18 -7.87
CA LYS A 78 27.82 26.90 -6.89
C LYS A 78 29.27 27.00 -7.33
N MET A 79 29.85 25.93 -7.87
CA MET A 79 31.23 25.93 -8.38
C MET A 79 31.40 26.87 -9.58
N LYS A 80 30.45 26.86 -10.54
CA LYS A 80 30.47 27.80 -11.67
C LYS A 80 30.39 29.26 -11.21
N LYS A 81 29.54 29.57 -10.23
CA LYS A 81 29.45 30.93 -9.65
C LYS A 81 30.73 31.32 -8.91
N LYS A 82 31.40 30.38 -8.23
CA LYS A 82 32.66 30.64 -7.52
C LYS A 82 33.83 30.83 -8.49
N SER A 83 33.88 30.09 -9.59
CA SER A 83 34.95 30.26 -10.60
C SER A 83 34.81 31.57 -11.36
N SER A 84 33.58 32.01 -11.68
CA SER A 84 33.36 33.32 -12.31
C SER A 84 33.73 34.51 -11.41
N PHE A 85 33.65 34.33 -10.09
CA PHE A 85 34.01 35.36 -9.11
C PHE A 85 35.52 35.47 -8.87
N LEU A 86 36.27 34.39 -9.14
CA LEU A 86 37.74 34.37 -9.01
C LEU A 86 38.47 34.78 -10.29
N SER A 87 37.74 34.93 -11.41
CA SER A 87 38.28 35.35 -12.71
C SER A 87 37.98 36.81 -13.08
N SER A 88 37.45 37.61 -12.14
CA SER A 88 37.19 39.05 -12.29
C SER A 88 38.09 39.83 -11.32
#